data_AF-A0A970KKY9-F1
#
_entry.id   AF-A0A970KKY9-F1
#
_cell.length_a   1.000
_cell.length_b   1.000
_cell.length_c   1.000
_cell.angle_alpha   90.00
_cell.angle_beta   90.00
_cell.angle_gamma   90.00
#
_symmetry.space_group_name_H-M   'P 1'
#
loop_
_entity.id
_entity.type
_entity.pdbx_description
1 polymer ?
#
loop_
_entity_poly.entity_id
_entity_poly.type
_entity_poly.pdbx_seq_one_letter_code
_entity_poly.pdbx_strand_id
1 'polypeptide(L)'
;QTLTPGTEEWNYSLGLVDSVIRWLPSCKGIPIKDFLLAHAASEERHRHIRRAAIISYLRVADAEEARDILLRFLVGEDRMDDHDRSSIYRYPGGVWNTSSPEKRAAMFSALCEAAAVEPIQWCFEVCDSQLIAMSPVYKDSRQRKAMLRRQLSTPFPQYYSELKEKMEKEVKRLEKSKIHADISTNPAGFADREFPHFQAGHMTSNSDIEDSAAGAGDKIEPPALPSRFSRLAVSLSILAGLMTAFALWLGIRRKRGSA
;
A
#
# COMPACT_ATOMS: atom_id res chain seq x y z
N GLN A 1 16.88 -18.95 16.68
CA GLN A 1 16.18 -20.01 15.94
C GLN A 1 15.68 -19.41 14.64
N THR A 2 16.08 -19.96 13.51
CA THR A 2 15.55 -19.54 12.20
C THR A 2 14.23 -20.29 12.01
N LEU A 3 13.12 -19.56 11.96
CA LEU A 3 11.80 -20.16 11.72
C LEU A 3 11.73 -20.66 10.28
N THR A 4 11.14 -21.83 10.06
CA THR A 4 10.98 -22.41 8.72
C THR A 4 9.85 -21.70 7.97
N PRO A 5 10.08 -21.16 6.75
CA PRO A 5 9.04 -20.50 5.99
C PRO A 5 7.80 -21.37 5.77
N GLY A 6 6.62 -20.79 5.91
CA GLY A 6 5.34 -21.44 5.64
C GLY A 6 4.75 -22.27 6.80
N THR A 7 5.46 -22.42 7.92
CA THR A 7 4.88 -23.05 9.12
C THR A 7 3.90 -22.13 9.85
N GLU A 8 3.07 -22.69 10.73
CA GLU A 8 2.18 -21.90 11.60
C GLU A 8 2.98 -20.89 12.43
N GLU A 9 4.13 -21.29 13.00
CA GLU A 9 4.96 -20.38 13.80
C GLU A 9 5.58 -19.26 12.96
N TRP A 10 5.97 -19.55 11.71
CA TRP A 10 6.43 -18.53 10.77
C TRP A 10 5.34 -17.52 10.44
N ASN A 11 4.14 -18.00 10.10
CA ASN A 11 3.01 -17.15 9.76
C ASN A 11 2.55 -16.31 10.95
N TYR A 12 2.52 -16.90 12.15
CA TYR A 12 2.23 -16.18 13.40
C TYR A 12 3.28 -15.10 13.68
N SER A 13 4.57 -15.43 13.57
CA SER A 13 5.66 -14.46 13.72
C SER A 13 5.55 -13.33 12.70
N LEU A 14 5.23 -13.64 11.45
CA LEU A 14 5.09 -12.65 10.38
C LEU A 14 3.92 -11.69 10.66
N GLY A 15 2.79 -12.22 11.13
CA GLY A 15 1.63 -11.41 11.54
C GLY A 15 1.93 -10.49 12.73
N LEU A 16 2.71 -10.96 13.70
CA LEU A 16 3.17 -10.13 14.81
C LEU A 16 4.07 -8.98 14.33
N VAL A 17 5.05 -9.26 13.47
CA VAL A 17 5.96 -8.23 12.94
C VAL A 17 5.20 -7.19 12.10
N ASP A 18 4.29 -7.63 11.23
CA ASP A 18 3.40 -6.73 10.47
C ASP A 18 2.60 -5.82 11.41
N SER A 19 1.99 -6.39 12.46
CA SER A 19 1.21 -5.64 13.45
C SER A 19 2.04 -4.60 14.20
N VAL A 20 3.25 -4.97 14.63
CA VAL A 20 4.18 -4.04 15.31
C VAL A 20 4.54 -2.88 14.39
N ILE A 21 4.93 -3.16 13.15
CA ILE A 21 5.31 -2.12 12.17
C ILE A 21 4.14 -1.16 11.93
N ARG A 22 2.92 -1.67 11.80
CA ARG A 22 1.71 -0.86 11.65
C ARG A 22 1.42 0.04 12.84
N TRP A 23 1.82 -0.36 14.04
CA TRP A 23 1.57 0.38 15.27
C TRP A 23 2.64 1.44 15.56
N LEU A 24 3.86 1.29 15.04
CA LEU A 24 4.97 2.23 15.25
C LEU A 24 4.61 3.71 15.04
N PRO A 25 3.84 4.11 14.00
CA PRO A 25 3.38 5.50 13.80
C PRO A 25 2.66 6.14 14.99
N SER A 26 2.04 5.34 15.86
CA SER A 26 1.31 5.82 17.03
C SER A 26 2.24 6.18 18.20
N CYS A 27 3.50 5.75 18.15
CA CYS A 27 4.47 5.99 19.22
C CYS A 27 5.06 7.41 19.12
N LYS A 28 4.78 8.25 20.12
CA LYS A 28 5.31 9.62 20.19
C LYS A 28 6.81 9.64 20.52
N GLY A 29 7.55 10.57 19.91
CA GLY A 29 8.95 10.85 20.25
C GLY A 29 9.98 9.87 19.68
N ILE A 30 9.56 8.94 18.82
CA ILE A 30 10.44 7.95 18.22
C ILE A 30 10.69 8.30 16.75
N PRO A 31 11.96 8.51 16.32
CA PRO A 31 12.28 8.76 14.92
C PRO A 31 12.20 7.46 14.11
N ILE A 32 11.00 7.08 13.69
CA ILE A 32 10.73 5.80 13.01
C ILE A 32 10.80 5.87 11.47
N LYS A 33 10.83 7.06 10.87
CA LYS A 33 10.74 7.23 9.40
C LYS A 33 11.81 6.44 8.65
N ASP A 34 13.08 6.62 9.03
CA ASP A 34 14.21 5.93 8.38
C ASP A 34 14.16 4.40 8.60
N PHE A 35 13.70 3.96 9.77
CA PHE A 35 13.50 2.54 10.05
C PHE A 35 12.45 1.95 9.10
N LEU A 36 11.31 2.63 8.95
CA LEU A 36 10.22 2.21 8.06
C LEU A 36 10.68 2.23 6.59
N LEU A 37 11.41 3.27 6.17
CA LEU A 37 11.93 3.37 4.81
C LEU A 37 12.93 2.24 4.50
N ALA A 38 13.83 1.92 5.44
CA ALA A 38 14.76 0.80 5.28
C ALA A 38 14.03 -0.56 5.17
N HIS A 39 12.97 -0.76 5.96
CA HIS A 39 12.16 -1.98 5.87
C HIS A 39 11.33 -2.06 4.58
N ALA A 40 10.88 -0.92 4.05
CA ALA A 40 10.19 -0.87 2.77
C ALA A 40 11.11 -1.21 1.59
N ALA A 41 12.34 -0.68 1.60
CA ALA A 41 13.31 -0.84 0.52
C ALA A 41 14.03 -2.21 0.51
N SER A 42 14.07 -2.93 1.63
CA SER A 42 14.84 -4.18 1.74
C SER A 42 14.22 -5.34 0.95
N GLU A 43 14.87 -5.78 -0.11
CA GLU A 43 14.47 -6.97 -0.90
C GLU A 43 14.57 -8.28 -0.11
N GLU A 44 15.44 -8.34 0.89
CA GLU A 44 15.56 -9.49 1.81
C GLU A 44 14.34 -9.67 2.73
N ARG A 45 13.48 -8.64 2.86
CA ARG A 45 12.31 -8.69 3.74
C ARG A 45 11.12 -9.27 3.00
N HIS A 46 10.33 -10.05 3.74
CA HIS A 46 9.08 -10.57 3.25
C HIS A 46 8.15 -9.44 2.77
N ARG A 47 7.45 -9.63 1.64
CA ARG A 47 6.55 -8.62 1.04
C ARG A 47 5.58 -7.98 2.04
N HIS A 48 5.02 -8.76 2.96
CA HIS A 48 4.11 -8.27 4.02
C HIS A 48 4.78 -7.22 4.92
N ILE A 49 6.04 -7.42 5.29
CA ILE A 49 6.81 -6.49 6.11
C ILE A 49 7.05 -5.19 5.33
N ARG A 50 7.46 -5.30 4.06
CA ARG A 50 7.70 -4.12 3.21
C ARG A 50 6.42 -3.31 3.01
N ARG A 51 5.31 -3.98 2.69
CA ARG A 51 3.96 -3.40 2.59
C ARG A 51 3.54 -2.68 3.88
N ALA A 52 3.70 -3.33 5.03
CA ALA A 52 3.42 -2.74 6.34
C ALA A 52 4.26 -1.48 6.59
N ALA A 53 5.53 -1.51 6.20
CA ALA A 53 6.43 -0.38 6.37
C ALA A 53 6.03 0.82 5.49
N ILE A 54 5.61 0.60 4.24
CA ILE A 54 5.15 1.66 3.33
C ILE A 54 3.90 2.36 3.89
N ILE A 55 2.85 1.61 4.24
CA ILE A 55 1.62 2.22 4.80
C ILE A 55 1.89 2.93 6.12
N SER A 56 2.80 2.40 6.93
CA SER A 56 3.18 3.01 8.21
C SER A 56 3.99 4.29 8.01
N TYR A 57 4.90 4.31 7.03
CA TYR A 57 5.65 5.49 6.67
C TYR A 57 4.71 6.59 6.20
N LEU A 58 3.75 6.25 5.33
CA LEU A 58 2.71 7.19 4.87
C LEU A 58 1.89 7.78 6.01
N ARG A 59 1.80 7.18 7.20
CA ARG A 59 1.09 7.78 8.35
C ARG A 59 1.87 8.95 8.97
N VAL A 60 3.20 8.87 8.98
CA VAL A 60 4.08 9.87 9.60
C VAL A 60 4.79 10.79 8.62
N ALA A 61 4.74 10.47 7.32
CA ALA A 61 5.35 11.25 6.25
C ALA A 61 4.73 12.65 6.14
N ASP A 62 5.52 13.64 5.74
CA ASP A 62 5.00 14.91 5.22
C ASP A 62 4.55 14.77 3.75
N ALA A 63 4.26 15.89 3.08
CA ALA A 63 3.77 15.89 1.72
C ALA A 63 4.81 15.42 0.69
N GLU A 64 6.04 15.90 0.80
CA GLU A 64 7.14 15.55 -0.13
C GLU A 64 7.51 14.08 0.05
N GLU A 65 7.72 13.67 1.30
CA GLU A 65 8.02 12.27 1.65
C GLU A 65 6.92 11.30 1.20
N ALA A 66 5.65 11.70 1.32
CA ALA A 66 4.51 10.87 0.87
C ALA A 66 4.47 10.74 -0.66
N ARG A 67 4.77 11.80 -1.40
CA ARG A 67 4.89 11.75 -2.86
C ARG A 67 6.02 10.81 -3.27
N ASP A 68 7.19 11.02 -2.68
CA ASP A 68 8.41 10.32 -3.07
C ASP A 68 8.35 8.84 -2.75
N ILE A 69 7.82 8.45 -1.59
CA ILE A 69 7.69 7.03 -1.26
C ILE A 69 6.71 6.32 -2.21
N LEU A 70 5.60 6.97 -2.60
CA LEU A 70 4.66 6.40 -3.55
C LEU A 70 5.30 6.21 -4.91
N LEU A 71 5.95 7.24 -5.45
CA LEU A 71 6.60 7.14 -6.75
C LEU A 71 7.72 6.11 -6.74
N ARG A 72 8.55 6.08 -5.68
CA ARG A 72 9.64 5.12 -5.52
C ARG A 72 9.17 3.67 -5.67
N PHE A 73 8.09 3.28 -5.00
CA PHE A 73 7.62 1.89 -4.99
C PHE A 73 6.58 1.57 -6.09
N LEU A 74 5.94 2.57 -6.71
CA LEU A 74 4.99 2.36 -7.80
C LEU A 74 5.64 2.37 -9.18
N VAL A 75 6.60 3.27 -9.41
CA VAL A 75 7.19 3.53 -10.73
C VAL A 75 8.71 3.69 -10.75
N GLY A 76 9.35 3.92 -9.60
CA GLY A 76 10.78 4.18 -9.47
C GLY A 76 11.66 2.93 -9.47
N GLU A 77 12.91 3.09 -9.02
CA GLU A 77 13.92 2.01 -9.02
C GLU A 77 13.52 0.84 -8.10
N ASP A 78 12.92 1.14 -6.95
CA ASP A 78 12.46 0.11 -5.98
C ASP A 78 11.04 -0.37 -6.28
N ARG A 79 10.60 -0.27 -7.55
CA ARG A 79 9.25 -0.62 -7.95
C ARG A 79 8.90 -2.05 -7.52
N MET A 80 7.77 -2.17 -6.84
CA MET A 80 7.25 -3.43 -6.36
C MET A 80 6.63 -4.27 -7.48
N ASP A 81 6.47 -5.58 -7.22
CA ASP A 81 5.76 -6.48 -8.13
C ASP A 81 4.28 -6.07 -8.29
N ASP A 82 3.62 -6.64 -9.29
CA ASP A 82 2.26 -6.22 -9.68
C ASP A 82 1.24 -6.42 -8.55
N HIS A 83 1.36 -7.52 -7.78
CA HIS A 83 0.51 -7.80 -6.64
C HIS A 83 0.76 -6.84 -5.47
N ASP A 84 2.01 -6.53 -5.19
CA ASP A 84 2.42 -5.58 -4.17
C ASP A 84 1.98 -4.15 -4.53
N ARG A 85 2.17 -3.70 -5.78
CA ARG A 85 1.74 -2.37 -6.26
C ARG A 85 0.24 -2.15 -6.09
N SER A 86 -0.57 -3.17 -6.39
CA SER A 86 -2.02 -3.09 -6.21
C SER A 86 -2.43 -2.76 -4.76
N SER A 87 -1.64 -3.20 -3.78
CA SER A 87 -1.85 -2.86 -2.38
C SER A 87 -1.44 -1.41 -2.10
N ILE A 88 -0.30 -0.98 -2.66
CA ILE A 88 0.24 0.38 -2.47
C ILE A 88 -0.72 1.44 -3.02
N TYR A 89 -1.36 1.20 -4.17
CA TYR A 89 -2.40 2.09 -4.71
C TYR A 89 -3.54 2.36 -3.71
N ARG A 90 -3.83 1.44 -2.79
CA ARG A 90 -4.90 1.59 -1.78
C ARG A 90 -4.44 2.32 -0.51
N TYR A 91 -3.14 2.37 -0.22
CA TYR A 91 -2.64 2.91 1.05
C TYR A 91 -2.96 4.39 1.28
N PRO A 92 -2.87 5.28 0.27
CA PRO A 92 -3.28 6.67 0.44
C PRO A 92 -4.73 6.81 0.95
N GLY A 93 -5.66 5.93 0.56
CA GLY A 93 -7.03 5.93 1.07
C GLY A 93 -7.12 5.72 2.59
N GLY A 94 -6.22 4.91 3.16
CA GLY A 94 -6.18 4.61 4.59
C GLY A 94 -5.63 5.74 5.47
N VAL A 95 -4.95 6.72 4.89
CA VAL A 95 -4.39 7.88 5.61
C VAL A 95 -4.97 9.21 5.14
N TRP A 96 -5.85 9.19 4.13
CA TRP A 96 -6.39 10.38 3.48
C TRP A 96 -7.05 11.33 4.48
N ASN A 97 -8.01 10.82 5.25
CA ASN A 97 -8.85 11.63 6.13
C ASN A 97 -8.07 12.27 7.30
N THR A 98 -6.91 11.72 7.67
CA THR A 98 -6.04 12.27 8.73
C THR A 98 -4.87 13.09 8.20
N SER A 99 -4.69 13.16 6.87
CA SER A 99 -3.61 13.91 6.22
C SER A 99 -3.98 15.38 5.99
N SER A 100 -2.96 16.25 5.99
CA SER A 100 -3.11 17.66 5.62
C SER A 100 -3.49 17.82 4.13
N PRO A 101 -4.03 18.98 3.72
CA PRO A 101 -4.34 19.26 2.31
C PRO A 101 -3.15 19.07 1.37
N GLU A 102 -1.96 19.53 1.77
CA GLU A 102 -0.73 19.43 0.97
C GLU A 102 -0.31 17.98 0.77
N LYS A 103 -0.42 17.16 1.83
CA LYS A 103 -0.12 15.74 1.75
C LYS A 103 -1.14 14.97 0.90
N ARG A 104 -2.43 15.32 0.99
CA ARG A 104 -3.48 14.77 0.11
C ARG A 104 -3.19 15.10 -1.36
N ALA A 105 -2.88 16.35 -1.65
CA ALA A 105 -2.48 16.83 -2.96
C ALA A 105 -1.28 16.05 -3.51
N ALA A 106 -0.24 15.89 -2.70
CA ALA A 106 0.97 15.17 -3.05
C ALA A 106 0.73 13.68 -3.34
N MET A 107 -0.05 12.99 -2.50
CA MET A 107 -0.42 11.59 -2.74
C MET A 107 -1.27 11.44 -4.00
N PHE A 108 -2.24 12.32 -4.23
CA PHE A 108 -3.08 12.29 -5.42
C PHE A 108 -2.26 12.50 -6.71
N SER A 109 -1.36 13.48 -6.70
CA SER A 109 -0.42 13.73 -7.79
C SER A 109 0.44 12.49 -8.10
N ALA A 110 1.04 11.88 -7.07
CA ALA A 110 1.81 10.65 -7.23
C ALA A 110 1.00 9.49 -7.83
N LEU A 111 -0.25 9.31 -7.40
CA LEU A 111 -1.15 8.29 -7.94
C LEU A 111 -1.52 8.56 -9.40
N CYS A 112 -1.77 9.82 -9.80
CA CYS A 112 -1.99 10.16 -11.20
C CYS A 112 -0.76 9.87 -12.07
N GLU A 113 0.44 10.22 -11.60
CA GLU A 113 1.69 9.92 -12.29
C GLU A 113 1.91 8.41 -12.44
N ALA A 114 1.68 7.64 -11.39
CA ALA A 114 1.79 6.19 -11.43
C ALA A 114 0.76 5.55 -12.38
N ALA A 115 -0.50 5.99 -12.32
CA ALA A 115 -1.57 5.51 -13.20
C ALA A 115 -1.30 5.79 -14.69
N ALA A 116 -0.64 6.92 -15.00
CA ALA A 116 -0.31 7.30 -16.37
C ALA A 116 0.60 6.28 -17.06
N VAL A 117 1.50 5.63 -16.30
CA VAL A 117 2.50 4.71 -16.82
C VAL A 117 2.21 3.25 -16.48
N GLU A 118 1.27 2.94 -15.58
CA GLU A 118 0.94 1.57 -15.17
C GLU A 118 0.64 0.67 -16.40
N PRO A 119 1.45 -0.37 -16.65
CA PRO A 119 1.26 -1.24 -17.81
C PRO A 119 0.13 -2.26 -17.65
N ILE A 120 -0.32 -2.53 -16.42
CA ILE A 120 -1.22 -3.64 -16.13
C ILE A 120 -2.62 -3.13 -15.85
N GLN A 121 -3.60 -3.59 -16.64
CA GLN A 121 -4.94 -3.03 -16.67
C GLN A 121 -5.70 -3.22 -15.35
N TRP A 122 -5.53 -4.36 -14.67
CA TRP A 122 -6.18 -4.60 -13.37
C TRP A 122 -5.53 -3.77 -12.24
N CYS A 123 -4.20 -3.59 -12.27
CA CYS A 123 -3.50 -2.69 -11.34
C CYS A 123 -3.95 -1.25 -11.56
N PHE A 124 -4.06 -0.83 -12.82
CA PHE A 124 -4.58 0.48 -13.19
C PHE A 124 -6.01 0.67 -12.67
N GLU A 125 -6.89 -0.32 -12.78
CA GLU A 125 -8.26 -0.21 -12.30
C GLU A 125 -8.36 0.01 -10.78
N VAL A 126 -7.47 -0.62 -10.01
CA VAL A 126 -7.36 -0.37 -8.57
C VAL A 126 -6.96 1.08 -8.29
N CYS A 127 -5.97 1.61 -9.03
CA CYS A 127 -5.56 3.00 -8.91
C CYS A 127 -6.66 3.98 -9.38
N ASP A 128 -7.33 3.71 -10.51
CA ASP A 128 -8.41 4.54 -11.06
C ASP A 128 -9.56 4.64 -10.07
N SER A 129 -9.94 3.51 -9.45
CA SER A 129 -10.98 3.47 -8.42
C SER A 129 -10.61 4.32 -7.20
N GLN A 130 -9.34 4.27 -6.77
CA GLN A 130 -8.86 5.10 -5.68
C GLN A 130 -8.87 6.60 -6.04
N LEU A 131 -8.40 6.96 -7.24
CA LEU A 131 -8.38 8.34 -7.72
C LEU A 131 -9.80 8.92 -7.85
N ILE A 132 -10.77 8.13 -8.32
CA ILE A 132 -12.19 8.51 -8.37
C ILE A 132 -12.73 8.78 -6.96
N ALA A 133 -12.42 7.91 -6.01
CA ALA A 133 -12.87 8.05 -4.62
C ALA A 133 -12.23 9.27 -3.91
N MET A 134 -11.01 9.66 -4.30
CA MET A 134 -10.32 10.83 -3.76
C MET A 134 -10.76 12.15 -4.39
N SER A 135 -11.16 12.14 -5.67
CA SER A 135 -11.53 13.35 -6.40
C SER A 135 -12.64 13.09 -7.43
N PRO A 136 -13.85 13.63 -7.21
CA PRO A 136 -14.92 13.61 -8.21
C PRO A 136 -14.54 14.33 -9.50
N VAL A 137 -13.66 15.33 -9.41
CA VAL A 137 -13.15 16.06 -10.59
C VAL A 137 -12.34 15.14 -11.49
N TYR A 138 -11.57 14.20 -10.91
CA TYR A 138 -10.83 13.20 -11.67
C TYR A 138 -11.74 12.27 -12.47
N LYS A 139 -12.89 11.88 -11.90
CA LYS A 139 -13.85 10.95 -12.52
C LYS A 139 -14.26 11.38 -13.94
N ASP A 140 -14.35 12.69 -14.17
CA ASP A 140 -14.75 13.30 -15.44
C ASP A 140 -13.62 14.10 -16.12
N SER A 141 -12.37 13.82 -15.75
CA SER A 141 -11.19 14.52 -16.26
C SER A 141 -10.73 14.04 -17.64
N ARG A 142 -10.04 14.92 -18.37
CA ARG A 142 -9.36 14.54 -19.63
C ARG A 142 -8.24 13.56 -19.39
N GLN A 143 -7.53 13.70 -18.27
CA GLN A 143 -6.44 12.83 -17.83
C GLN A 143 -6.92 11.40 -17.68
N ARG A 144 -7.99 11.17 -16.92
CA ARG A 144 -8.60 9.84 -16.77
C ARG A 144 -8.97 9.23 -18.11
N LYS A 145 -9.63 10.01 -18.98
CA LYS A 145 -10.00 9.57 -20.34
C LYS A 145 -8.77 9.13 -21.16
N ALA A 146 -7.69 9.90 -21.10
CA ALA A 146 -6.45 9.58 -21.81
C ALA A 146 -5.80 8.31 -21.27
N MET A 147 -5.74 8.14 -19.95
CA MET A 147 -5.21 6.94 -19.31
C MET A 147 -6.03 5.69 -19.67
N LEU A 148 -7.37 5.77 -19.63
CA LEU A 148 -8.25 4.67 -20.04
C LEU A 148 -8.03 4.27 -21.50
N ARG A 149 -7.91 5.25 -22.41
CA ARG A 149 -7.61 4.98 -23.83
C ARG A 149 -6.25 4.31 -24.02
N ARG A 150 -5.24 4.74 -23.25
CA ARG A 150 -3.93 4.07 -23.24
C ARG A 150 -4.09 2.61 -22.82
N GLN A 151 -4.77 2.32 -21.72
CA GLN A 151 -4.99 0.92 -21.29
C GLN A 151 -5.66 0.09 -22.39
N LEU A 152 -6.70 0.62 -23.03
CA LEU A 152 -7.43 -0.01 -24.15
C LEU A 152 -6.59 -0.23 -25.42
N SER A 153 -5.49 0.52 -25.59
CA SER A 153 -4.56 0.34 -26.70
C SER A 153 -3.60 -0.84 -26.52
N THR A 154 -3.44 -1.32 -25.28
CA THR A 154 -2.63 -2.50 -24.96
C THR A 154 -3.47 -3.77 -25.13
N PRO A 155 -2.91 -4.89 -25.63
CA PRO A 155 -3.62 -6.17 -25.69
C PRO A 155 -4.22 -6.56 -24.33
N PHE A 156 -5.50 -6.95 -24.35
CA PHE A 156 -6.19 -7.49 -23.18
C PHE A 156 -6.18 -9.01 -23.23
N PRO A 157 -5.72 -9.67 -22.16
CA PRO A 157 -5.98 -11.08 -21.97
C PRO A 157 -7.48 -11.38 -21.96
N GLN A 158 -7.88 -12.53 -22.51
CA GLN A 158 -9.30 -12.92 -22.64
C GLN A 158 -10.04 -12.95 -21.31
N TYR A 159 -9.35 -13.34 -20.22
CA TYR A 159 -9.91 -13.40 -18.87
C TYR A 159 -10.17 -12.01 -18.24
N TYR A 160 -9.76 -10.92 -18.90
CA TYR A 160 -10.11 -9.54 -18.54
C TYR A 160 -11.17 -8.92 -19.45
N SER A 161 -12.00 -9.73 -20.11
CA SER A 161 -13.08 -9.26 -21.00
C SER A 161 -14.05 -8.30 -20.32
N GLU A 162 -14.48 -8.61 -19.09
CA GLU A 162 -15.38 -7.75 -18.31
C GLU A 162 -14.73 -6.41 -17.97
N LEU A 163 -13.45 -6.45 -17.58
CA LEU A 163 -12.68 -5.25 -17.28
C LEU A 163 -12.52 -4.37 -18.54
N LYS A 164 -12.24 -4.99 -19.68
CA LYS A 164 -12.17 -4.30 -20.97
C LYS A 164 -13.49 -3.61 -21.30
N GLU A 165 -14.60 -4.33 -21.20
CA GLU A 165 -15.93 -3.78 -21.46
C GLU A 165 -16.26 -2.61 -20.53
N LYS A 166 -15.91 -2.73 -19.23
CA LYS A 166 -16.04 -1.64 -18.25
C LYS A 166 -15.25 -0.40 -18.68
N MET A 167 -13.99 -0.55 -19.07
CA MET A 167 -13.15 0.56 -19.51
C MET A 167 -13.67 1.21 -20.81
N GLU A 168 -14.13 0.41 -21.77
CA GLU A 168 -14.73 0.92 -23.02
C GLU A 168 -16.02 1.72 -22.76
N LYS A 169 -16.87 1.24 -21.85
CA LYS A 169 -18.07 1.97 -21.41
C LYS A 169 -17.71 3.31 -20.78
N GLU A 170 -16.69 3.35 -19.92
CA GLU A 170 -16.23 4.58 -19.29
C GLU A 170 -15.63 5.58 -20.31
N VAL A 171 -14.84 5.12 -21.28
CA VAL A 171 -14.34 6.00 -22.36
C VAL A 171 -15.50 6.58 -23.17
N LYS A 172 -16.48 5.76 -23.57
CA LYS A 172 -17.69 6.23 -24.29
C LYS A 172 -18.49 7.24 -23.45
N ARG A 173 -18.63 7.00 -22.15
CA ARG A 173 -19.28 7.93 -21.21
C ARG A 173 -18.55 9.28 -21.18
N LEU A 174 -17.22 9.24 -21.04
CA LEU A 174 -16.38 10.43 -21.03
C LEU A 174 -16.39 11.16 -22.38
N GLU A 175 -16.47 10.46 -23.51
CA GLU A 175 -16.60 11.09 -24.83
C GLU A 175 -17.90 11.87 -25.03
N LYS A 176 -19.00 11.37 -24.45
CA LYS A 176 -20.30 12.04 -24.50
C LYS A 176 -20.40 13.23 -23.53
N SER A 177 -19.59 13.25 -22.48
CA SER A 177 -19.57 14.37 -21.53
C SER A 177 -18.97 15.61 -22.19
N LYS A 178 -19.73 16.71 -22.23
CA LYS A 178 -19.21 18.03 -22.62
C LYS A 178 -18.37 18.69 -21.52
N ILE A 179 -18.45 18.17 -20.29
CA ILE A 179 -17.71 18.67 -19.13
C ILE A 179 -16.46 17.81 -19.00
N HIS A 180 -15.33 18.45 -19.28
CA HIS A 180 -14.01 17.88 -19.11
C HIS A 180 -13.22 18.77 -18.20
N ALA A 181 -13.03 18.34 -16.95
CA ALA A 181 -12.13 19.03 -16.04
C ALA A 181 -10.67 18.75 -16.43
N ASP A 182 -9.84 19.76 -16.28
CA ASP A 182 -8.39 19.61 -16.33
C ASP A 182 -7.89 19.50 -14.88
N ILE A 183 -7.30 18.35 -14.54
CA ILE A 183 -6.61 18.19 -13.28
C ILE A 183 -5.12 18.48 -13.50
N SER A 184 -4.68 19.67 -13.10
CA SER A 184 -3.24 19.94 -12.98
C SER A 184 -2.65 18.89 -12.06
N THR A 185 -1.59 18.19 -12.47
CA THR A 185 -0.86 17.26 -11.60
C THR A 185 0.11 17.98 -10.66
N ASN A 186 0.21 19.31 -10.74
CA ASN A 186 1.07 20.11 -9.88
C ASN A 186 0.56 20.06 -8.42
N PRO A 187 1.35 19.58 -7.45
CA PRO A 187 0.98 19.55 -6.04
C PRO A 187 0.50 20.90 -5.50
N ALA A 188 1.07 22.01 -5.98
CA ALA A 188 0.69 23.37 -5.56
C ALA A 188 -0.75 23.74 -5.98
N GLY A 189 -1.22 23.27 -7.14
CA GLY A 189 -2.58 23.56 -7.63
C GLY A 189 -3.68 22.73 -6.96
N PHE A 190 -3.29 21.77 -6.12
CA PHE A 190 -4.21 20.90 -5.38
C PHE A 190 -4.39 21.31 -3.92
N ALA A 191 -3.44 22.06 -3.33
CA ALA A 191 -3.55 22.53 -1.95
C ALA A 191 -4.79 23.42 -1.73
N ASP A 192 -5.20 24.16 -2.76
CA ASP A 192 -6.36 25.07 -2.72
C ASP A 192 -7.71 24.39 -3.04
N ARG A 193 -7.72 23.08 -3.35
CA ARG A 193 -8.96 22.37 -3.70
C ARG A 193 -9.56 21.67 -2.49
N GLU A 194 -10.86 21.89 -2.27
CA GLU A 194 -11.64 21.07 -1.34
C GLU A 194 -11.72 19.64 -1.88
N PHE A 195 -11.04 18.71 -1.21
CA PHE A 195 -11.16 17.28 -1.47
C PHE A 195 -12.32 16.70 -0.67
N PRO A 196 -13.26 15.98 -1.30
CA PRO A 196 -14.33 15.34 -0.55
C PRO A 196 -13.77 14.29 0.41
N HIS A 197 -14.55 14.02 1.45
CA HIS A 197 -14.26 12.95 2.39
C HIS A 197 -14.27 11.59 1.67
N PHE A 198 -13.16 10.86 1.78
CA PHE A 198 -13.02 9.52 1.22
C PHE A 198 -14.02 8.59 1.93
N GLN A 199 -14.97 8.04 1.17
CA GLN A 199 -15.89 7.01 1.66
C GLN A 199 -15.29 5.63 1.39
N ALA A 200 -14.81 4.96 2.45
CA ALA A 200 -14.21 3.63 2.36
C ALA A 200 -15.18 2.52 1.91
N GLY A 201 -16.47 2.81 1.75
CA GLY A 201 -17.54 1.82 1.58
C GLY A 201 -17.74 1.24 0.18
N HIS A 202 -16.98 1.63 -0.85
CA HIS A 202 -17.19 1.18 -2.24
C HIS A 202 -16.03 0.36 -2.84
N MET A 203 -14.98 0.09 -2.07
CA MET A 203 -14.05 -0.98 -2.38
C MET A 203 -14.49 -2.19 -1.57
N THR A 204 -14.83 -3.29 -2.25
CA THR A 204 -15.09 -4.56 -1.59
C THR A 204 -14.01 -4.80 -0.55
N SER A 205 -14.47 -4.88 0.69
CA SER A 205 -13.68 -5.25 1.84
C SER A 205 -12.98 -6.56 1.51
N ASN A 206 -11.65 -6.57 1.44
CA ASN A 206 -10.90 -7.83 1.56
C ASN A 206 -10.91 -8.25 3.05
N SER A 207 -12.10 -8.30 3.64
CA SER A 207 -12.38 -9.06 4.87
C SER A 207 -12.53 -10.55 4.58
N ASP A 208 -12.56 -10.96 3.31
CA ASP A 208 -12.66 -12.37 2.91
C ASP A 208 -11.27 -13.00 2.72
N ILE A 209 -10.44 -12.90 3.76
CA ILE A 209 -9.44 -13.94 4.04
C ILE A 209 -9.84 -14.54 5.39
N GLU A 210 -11.02 -15.18 5.42
CA GLU A 210 -11.33 -16.22 6.38
C GLU A 210 -11.14 -17.58 5.69
N ASP A 211 -10.42 -18.46 6.39
CA ASP A 211 -10.45 -19.91 6.32
C ASP A 211 -10.39 -20.60 4.95
N SER A 212 -9.17 -20.95 4.54
CA SER A 212 -8.94 -22.19 3.79
C SER A 212 -8.41 -23.26 4.71
N ALA A 213 -9.31 -23.87 5.47
CA ALA A 213 -9.10 -25.18 6.08
C ALA A 213 -10.42 -25.97 6.13
N ALA A 214 -10.93 -26.41 4.99
CA ALA A 214 -11.89 -27.52 4.94
C ALA A 214 -11.90 -28.20 3.56
N GLY A 215 -11.18 -29.32 3.48
CA GLY A 215 -11.25 -30.29 2.39
C GLY A 215 -10.97 -31.67 2.97
N ALA A 216 -12.01 -32.48 3.07
CA ALA A 216 -12.13 -33.71 3.82
C ALA A 216 -11.06 -34.80 3.59
N GLY A 217 -10.70 -35.49 4.68
CA GLY A 217 -10.67 -36.96 4.71
C GLY A 217 -9.31 -37.64 4.63
N ASP A 218 -8.57 -37.71 5.74
CA ASP A 218 -8.23 -39.02 6.33
C ASP A 218 -7.82 -38.88 7.81
N LYS A 219 -8.17 -39.88 8.63
CA LYS A 219 -7.86 -39.91 10.06
C LYS A 219 -6.35 -40.03 10.27
N ILE A 220 -5.69 -38.96 10.70
CA ILE A 220 -4.34 -39.01 11.26
C ILE A 220 -4.38 -38.24 12.60
N GLU A 221 -4.01 -38.93 13.68
CA GLU A 221 -3.86 -38.34 15.02
C GLU A 221 -3.01 -37.06 14.99
N PRO A 222 -3.42 -35.98 15.68
CA PRO A 222 -2.62 -34.77 15.74
C PRO A 222 -1.33 -35.01 16.54
N PRO A 223 -0.14 -34.65 16.02
CA PRO A 223 1.05 -34.56 16.87
C PRO A 223 0.85 -33.46 17.91
N ALA A 224 1.34 -33.69 19.12
CA ALA A 224 1.15 -32.82 20.28
C ALA A 224 1.51 -31.35 20.00
N LEU A 225 0.53 -30.45 20.20
CA LEU A 225 0.70 -29.00 20.11
C LEU A 225 1.78 -28.51 21.11
N PRO A 226 2.74 -27.67 20.70
CA PRO A 226 3.65 -27.04 21.64
C PRO A 226 2.88 -26.09 22.57
N SER A 227 3.21 -26.15 23.86
CA SER A 227 2.49 -25.48 24.95
C SER A 227 2.43 -23.96 24.78
N ARG A 228 1.40 -23.32 25.33
CA ARG A 228 1.17 -21.85 25.30
C ARG A 228 2.39 -21.02 25.77
N PHE A 229 3.26 -21.61 26.59
CA PHE A 229 4.51 -21.00 27.04
C PHE A 229 5.57 -20.83 25.94
N SER A 230 5.64 -21.75 24.98
CA SER A 230 6.57 -21.64 23.84
C SER A 230 6.23 -20.44 22.94
N ARG A 231 4.93 -20.20 22.69
CA ARG A 231 4.44 -19.08 21.88
C ARG A 231 4.71 -17.72 22.55
N LEU A 232 4.59 -17.66 23.89
CA LEU A 232 4.92 -16.47 24.69
C LEU A 232 6.44 -16.21 24.78
N ALA A 233 7.26 -17.25 24.84
CA ALA A 233 8.72 -17.10 24.85
C ALA A 233 9.25 -16.61 23.49
N VAL A 234 8.70 -17.11 22.38
CA VAL A 234 9.03 -16.64 21.03
C VAL A 234 8.59 -15.19 20.83
N SER A 235 7.39 -14.82 21.31
CA SER A 235 6.89 -13.44 21.19
C SER A 235 7.73 -12.43 21.97
N LEU A 236 8.14 -12.76 23.21
CA LEU A 236 9.03 -11.90 24.00
C LEU A 236 10.43 -11.78 23.39
N SER A 237 10.96 -12.86 22.81
CA SER A 237 12.29 -12.85 22.19
C SER A 237 12.35 -12.01 20.90
N ILE A 238 11.26 -11.98 20.12
CA ILE A 238 11.18 -11.20 18.88
C ILE A 238 10.92 -9.71 19.16
N LEU A 239 10.04 -9.39 20.11
CA LEU A 239 9.86 -8.01 20.60
C LEU A 239 11.17 -7.48 21.17
N ALA A 240 11.89 -8.28 21.95
CA ALA A 240 13.23 -7.93 22.41
C ALA A 240 14.18 -7.73 21.23
N GLY A 241 14.21 -8.63 20.24
CA GLY A 241 15.06 -8.49 19.04
C GLY A 241 14.81 -7.21 18.23
N LEU A 242 13.54 -6.85 18.01
CA LEU A 242 13.16 -5.60 17.32
C LEU A 242 13.53 -4.36 18.16
N MET A 243 13.30 -4.40 19.47
CA MET A 243 13.71 -3.32 20.37
C MET A 243 15.23 -3.18 20.45
N THR A 244 15.98 -4.28 20.42
CA THR A 244 17.45 -4.27 20.41
C THR A 244 17.98 -3.76 19.07
N ALA A 245 17.40 -4.17 17.94
CA ALA A 245 17.74 -3.65 16.62
C ALA A 245 17.45 -2.15 16.52
N PHE A 246 16.32 -1.70 17.07
CA PHE A 246 15.96 -0.30 17.14
C PHE A 246 16.89 0.51 18.06
N ALA A 247 17.24 -0.03 19.24
CA ALA A 247 18.20 0.58 20.16
C ALA A 247 19.62 0.65 19.58
N LEU A 248 20.06 -0.41 18.88
CA LEU A 248 21.33 -0.43 18.14
C LEU A 248 21.36 0.63 17.03
N TRP A 249 20.27 0.74 16.27
CA TRP A 249 20.15 1.77 15.24
C TRP A 249 20.19 3.19 15.82
N LEU A 250 19.48 3.46 16.92
CA LEU A 250 19.57 4.73 17.65
C LEU A 250 20.99 5.02 18.17
N GLY A 251 21.68 4.00 18.68
CA GLY A 251 23.06 4.10 19.16
C GLY A 251 24.06 4.42 18.05
N ILE A 252 23.91 3.79 16.87
CA ILE A 252 24.74 4.06 15.69
C ILE A 252 24.48 5.48 15.16
N ARG A 253 23.23 5.94 15.16
CA ARG A 253 22.89 7.30 14.70
C ARG A 253 23.42 8.38 15.65
N ARG A 254 23.37 8.18 16.97
CA ARG A 254 23.99 9.09 17.95
C ARG A 254 25.50 9.22 17.75
N LYS A 255 26.19 8.14 17.38
CA LYS A 255 27.63 8.20 17.07
C LYS A 255 27.96 8.92 15.76
N ARG A 256 27.03 8.98 14.80
CA ARG A 256 27.22 9.68 13.51
C ARG A 256 26.78 11.16 13.52
N GLY A 257 26.04 11.60 14.54
CA GLY A 257 25.64 13.00 14.74
C GLY A 257 26.56 13.82 15.65
N SER A 258 27.74 13.29 15.99
CA SER A 258 28.77 13.99 16.75
C SER A 258 29.97 14.25 15.83
N ALA A 259 29.76 15.06 14.79
CA ALA A 259 30.79 15.72 13.99
C ALA A 259 30.19 17.01 13.42
#